data_AF-Q2U2H6-F1
#
_entry.id   AF-Q2U2H6-F1
#
_cell.length_a   1.000
_cell.length_b   1.000
_cell.length_c   1.000
_cell.angle_alpha   90.00
_cell.angle_beta   90.00
_cell.angle_gamma   90.00
#
_symmetry.space_group_name_H-M   'P 1'
#
loop_
_entity.id
_entity.type
_entity.pdbx_description
1 polymer ?
#
loop_
_entity_poly.entity_id
_entity_poly.type
_entity_poly.pdbx_seq_one_letter_code
_entity_poly.pdbx_strand_id
1 'polypeptide(L)'
;MPAALSLCQHFSHLSYFPHALEILLHHVLDDEVDNVSRDSKIDDPSQKHDPLLPSVISFLQTSLPARVYLDIVVQCTRKTELRSWRTLFNYLPPPRDLFEQALRLDSLKTAVGYLLVLQAFEDDDGHEAPIEDYVVRLLVLASQKGEWELCAELARFLIALDGSGEMLRRAIDRTGLRNGGLPGAGLNGSGTSMKGLGLAITPSWSSLSAASSISPRQSISRQGSNTSRTPDRMDSVDEVS
;
A
#
# COMPACT_ATOMS: atom_id res chain seq x y z
N MET A 1 4.29 -23.52 13.74
CA MET A 1 3.18 -23.02 12.89
C MET A 1 1.74 -23.44 13.29
N PRO A 2 1.46 -24.59 13.96
CA PRO A 2 0.06 -24.98 14.24
C PRO A 2 -0.74 -23.99 15.09
N ALA A 3 -0.10 -23.38 16.11
CA ALA A 3 -0.74 -22.41 16.99
C ALA A 3 -1.14 -21.12 16.27
N ALA A 4 -0.27 -20.59 15.40
CA ALA A 4 -0.55 -19.38 14.61
C ALA A 4 -1.71 -19.59 13.64
N LEU A 5 -1.78 -20.76 12.99
CA LEU A 5 -2.89 -21.12 12.10
C LEU A 5 -4.21 -21.26 12.87
N SER A 6 -4.19 -21.90 14.04
CA SER A 6 -5.36 -22.01 14.91
C SER A 6 -5.89 -20.63 15.32
N LEU A 7 -4.98 -19.70 15.66
CA LEU A 7 -5.35 -18.34 16.04
C LEU A 7 -5.94 -17.57 14.86
N CYS A 8 -5.32 -17.70 13.68
CA CYS A 8 -5.83 -17.11 12.43
C CYS A 8 -7.25 -17.56 12.12
N GLN A 9 -7.52 -18.87 12.19
CA GLN A 9 -8.85 -19.42 11.96
C GLN A 9 -9.86 -18.97 13.01
N HIS A 10 -9.43 -18.85 14.27
CA HIS A 10 -10.32 -18.42 15.35
C HIS A 10 -10.80 -16.97 15.14
N PHE A 11 -9.92 -16.09 14.67
CA PHE A 11 -10.20 -14.65 14.52
C PHE A 11 -10.58 -14.22 13.10
N SER A 12 -10.63 -15.14 12.13
CA SER A 12 -10.92 -14.81 10.71
C SER A 12 -12.29 -14.21 10.46
N HIS A 13 -13.23 -14.34 11.42
CA HIS A 13 -14.58 -13.79 11.33
C HIS A 13 -14.64 -12.28 11.63
N LEU A 14 -13.58 -11.71 12.19
CA LEU A 14 -13.54 -10.29 12.56
C LEU A 14 -13.30 -9.43 11.31
N SER A 15 -14.10 -8.37 11.14
CA SER A 15 -14.01 -7.49 9.96
C SER A 15 -12.67 -6.77 9.84
N TYR A 16 -11.99 -6.50 10.96
CA TYR A 16 -10.68 -5.85 11.02
C TYR A 16 -9.51 -6.85 10.97
N PHE A 17 -9.77 -8.15 10.89
CA PHE A 17 -8.72 -9.16 10.89
C PHE A 17 -7.72 -9.02 9.73
N PRO A 18 -8.14 -8.80 8.47
CA PRO A 18 -7.19 -8.55 7.38
C PRO A 18 -6.29 -7.35 7.65
N HIS A 19 -6.83 -6.29 8.25
CA HIS A 19 -6.05 -5.11 8.61
C HIS A 19 -5.05 -5.39 9.75
N ALA A 20 -5.40 -6.22 10.73
CA ALA A 20 -4.45 -6.65 11.74
C ALA A 20 -3.28 -7.44 11.13
N LEU A 21 -3.53 -8.25 10.10
CA LEU A 21 -2.49 -8.96 9.37
C LEU A 21 -1.65 -8.05 8.46
N GLU A 22 -2.25 -7.00 7.92
CA GLU A 22 -1.53 -5.93 7.22
C GLU A 22 -0.55 -5.22 8.17
N ILE A 23 -0.99 -4.87 9.39
CA ILE A 23 -0.13 -4.27 10.42
C ILE A 23 1.00 -5.24 10.80
N LEU A 24 0.70 -6.53 10.95
CA LEU A 24 1.73 -7.56 11.20
C LEU A 24 2.77 -7.58 10.07
N LEU A 25 2.35 -7.62 8.81
CA LEU A 25 3.25 -7.62 7.66
C LEU A 25 4.11 -6.34 7.63
N HIS A 26 3.50 -5.19 7.91
CA HIS A 26 4.20 -3.92 7.97
C HIS A 26 5.30 -3.92 9.03
N HIS A 27 5.00 -4.32 10.27
CA HIS A 27 6.01 -4.35 11.34
C HIS A 27 7.16 -5.29 11.03
N VAL A 28 6.85 -6.49 10.53
CA VAL A 28 7.89 -7.46 10.18
C VAL A 28 8.74 -6.98 9.01
N LEU A 29 8.14 -6.27 8.04
CA LEU A 29 8.87 -5.66 6.94
C LEU A 29 9.80 -4.54 7.42
N ASP A 30 9.33 -3.70 8.34
CA ASP A 30 10.12 -2.60 8.91
C ASP A 30 11.37 -3.13 9.63
N ASP A 31 11.19 -4.13 10.51
CA ASP A 31 12.28 -4.82 11.19
C ASP A 31 13.27 -5.48 10.20
N GLU A 32 12.75 -6.09 9.12
CA GLU A 32 13.57 -6.73 8.10
C GLU A 32 14.41 -5.72 7.31
N VAL A 33 13.87 -4.54 6.96
CA VAL A 33 14.62 -3.48 6.28
C VAL A 33 15.80 -3.00 7.13
N ASP A 34 15.59 -2.88 8.44
CA ASP A 34 16.65 -2.55 9.41
C ASP A 34 17.70 -3.66 9.51
N ASN A 35 17.27 -4.91 9.55
CA ASN A 35 18.18 -6.07 9.58
C ASN A 35 19.03 -6.16 8.32
N VAL A 36 18.44 -6.02 7.13
CA VAL A 36 19.18 -5.97 5.84
C VAL A 36 20.23 -4.85 5.86
N SER A 37 19.89 -3.70 6.43
CA SER A 37 20.81 -2.56 6.57
C SER A 37 21.98 -2.86 7.52
N ARG A 38 21.76 -3.67 8.57
CA ARG A 38 22.79 -4.10 9.51
C ARG A 38 23.66 -5.19 8.89
N ASP A 39 23.04 -6.21 8.30
CA ASP A 39 23.70 -7.36 7.69
C ASP A 39 24.59 -6.98 6.51
N SER A 40 24.27 -5.89 5.80
CA SER A 40 25.15 -5.35 4.76
C SER A 40 26.49 -4.83 5.26
N LYS A 41 26.64 -4.61 6.58
CA LYS A 41 27.87 -4.14 7.25
C LYS A 41 28.65 -5.28 7.92
N ILE A 42 28.10 -6.50 7.90
CA ILE A 42 28.69 -7.67 8.55
C ILE A 42 29.38 -8.52 7.47
N ASP A 43 30.70 -8.66 7.58
CA ASP A 43 31.49 -9.47 6.64
C ASP A 43 31.34 -10.99 6.89
N ASP A 44 31.02 -11.39 8.12
CA ASP A 44 30.84 -12.78 8.50
C ASP A 44 29.38 -13.25 8.28
N PRO A 45 29.13 -14.14 7.30
CA PRO A 45 27.78 -14.63 7.01
C PRO A 45 27.17 -15.44 8.17
N SER A 46 27.96 -15.95 9.12
CA SER A 46 27.44 -16.68 10.29
C SER A 46 26.75 -15.77 11.32
N GLN A 47 26.95 -14.46 11.22
CA GLN A 47 26.36 -13.45 12.11
C GLN A 47 25.10 -12.79 11.52
N LYS A 48 24.70 -13.16 10.30
CA LYS A 48 23.50 -12.62 9.64
C LYS A 48 22.23 -13.14 10.29
N HIS A 49 21.20 -12.30 10.29
CA HIS A 49 19.92 -12.65 10.87
C HIS A 49 19.12 -13.57 9.94
N ASP A 50 18.39 -14.53 10.51
CA ASP A 50 17.51 -15.42 9.76
C ASP A 50 16.17 -14.69 9.50
N PRO A 51 15.82 -14.36 8.25
CA PRO A 51 14.74 -13.40 7.96
C PRO A 51 13.36 -13.97 8.33
N LEU A 52 12.61 -13.23 9.14
CA LEU A 52 11.26 -13.64 9.58
C LEU A 52 10.21 -13.40 8.48
N LEU A 53 10.43 -12.36 7.65
CA LEU A 53 9.53 -11.93 6.59
C LEU A 53 9.06 -13.07 5.65
N PRO A 54 9.93 -13.93 5.08
CA PRO A 54 9.47 -15.03 4.23
C PRO A 54 8.56 -16.02 4.96
N SER A 55 8.77 -16.25 6.25
CA SER A 55 7.89 -17.12 7.05
C SER A 55 6.50 -16.50 7.24
N VAL A 56 6.44 -15.19 7.45
CA VAL A 56 5.17 -14.44 7.58
C VAL A 56 4.44 -14.40 6.24
N ILE A 57 5.12 -14.14 5.14
CA ILE A 57 4.54 -14.16 3.78
C ILE A 57 3.94 -15.55 3.49
N SER A 58 4.70 -16.62 3.75
CA SER A 58 4.22 -17.99 3.55
C SER A 58 3.01 -18.32 4.42
N PHE A 59 3.01 -17.85 5.67
CA PHE A 59 1.88 -17.97 6.57
C PHE A 59 0.64 -17.25 6.03
N LEU A 60 0.76 -15.99 5.60
CA LEU A 60 -0.36 -15.21 5.04
C LEU A 60 -0.92 -15.87 3.79
N GLN A 61 -0.05 -16.32 2.88
CA GLN A 61 -0.45 -16.97 1.64
C GLN A 61 -1.19 -18.30 1.88
N THR A 62 -0.80 -19.07 2.90
CA THR A 62 -1.41 -20.37 3.20
C THR A 62 -2.67 -20.26 4.04
N SER A 63 -2.76 -19.25 4.91
CA SER A 63 -3.85 -19.10 5.88
C SER A 63 -5.04 -18.30 5.36
N LEU A 64 -4.86 -17.51 4.29
CA LEU A 64 -5.88 -16.58 3.78
C LEU A 64 -6.40 -16.95 2.38
N PRO A 65 -7.64 -16.55 2.04
CA PRO A 65 -8.08 -16.54 0.66
C PRO A 65 -7.16 -15.67 -0.21
N ALA A 66 -6.85 -16.13 -1.42
CA ALA A 66 -5.91 -15.45 -2.31
C ALA A 66 -6.25 -13.97 -2.57
N ARG A 67 -7.54 -13.61 -2.67
CA ARG A 67 -7.98 -12.22 -2.83
C ARG A 67 -7.58 -11.33 -1.64
N VAL A 68 -7.74 -11.85 -0.42
CA VAL A 68 -7.43 -11.12 0.83
C VAL A 68 -5.92 -10.97 1.00
N TYR A 69 -5.16 -12.01 0.67
CA TYR A 69 -3.70 -11.96 0.68
C TYR A 69 -3.16 -10.87 -0.25
N LEU A 70 -3.63 -10.82 -1.51
CA LEU A 70 -3.23 -9.80 -2.47
C LEU A 70 -3.60 -8.39 -2.00
N ASP A 71 -4.78 -8.24 -1.40
CA ASP A 71 -5.22 -6.97 -0.86
C ASP A 71 -4.34 -6.49 0.31
N ILE A 72 -3.97 -7.39 1.23
CA ILE A 72 -3.04 -7.10 2.33
C ILE A 72 -1.68 -6.65 1.81
N VAL A 73 -1.11 -7.37 0.84
CA VAL A 73 0.20 -7.05 0.26
C VAL A 73 0.19 -5.67 -0.38
N VAL A 74 -0.83 -5.37 -1.20
CA VAL A 74 -0.90 -4.07 -1.88
C VAL A 74 -1.17 -2.91 -0.90
N GLN A 75 -1.99 -3.15 0.13
CA GLN A 75 -2.23 -2.13 1.18
C GLN A 75 -0.97 -1.85 2.00
N CYS A 76 -0.25 -2.90 2.40
CA CYS A 76 1.05 -2.77 3.07
C CYS A 76 2.05 -1.99 2.20
N THR A 77 2.12 -2.31 0.90
CA THR A 77 2.99 -1.62 -0.05
C THR A 77 2.64 -0.13 -0.11
N ARG A 78 1.35 0.24 -0.25
CA ARG A 78 0.92 1.64 -0.34
C ARG A 78 1.18 2.48 0.91
N LYS A 79 1.40 1.85 2.08
CA LYS A 79 1.69 2.53 3.35
C LYS A 79 3.18 2.59 3.68
N THR A 80 4.03 2.01 2.84
CA THR A 80 5.48 1.95 3.04
C THR A 80 6.22 2.69 1.93
N GLU A 81 7.52 2.92 2.11
CA GLU A 81 8.37 3.60 1.13
C GLU A 81 9.01 2.62 0.12
N LEU A 82 9.47 3.15 -1.02
CA LEU A 82 10.05 2.36 -2.13
C LEU A 82 11.17 1.41 -1.68
N ARG A 83 11.97 1.82 -0.70
CA ARG A 83 13.05 0.99 -0.13
C ARG A 83 12.51 -0.28 0.53
N SER A 84 11.43 -0.16 1.28
CA SER A 84 10.73 -1.30 1.89
C SER A 84 10.10 -2.19 0.82
N TRP A 85 9.63 -1.61 -0.29
CA TRP A 85 9.05 -2.40 -1.38
C TRP A 85 10.09 -3.33 -1.99
N ARG A 86 11.31 -2.86 -2.26
CA ARG A 86 12.39 -3.71 -2.77
C ARG A 86 12.69 -4.88 -1.84
N THR A 87 12.71 -4.64 -0.53
CA THR A 87 12.92 -5.71 0.47
C THR A 87 11.76 -6.71 0.48
N LEU A 88 10.52 -6.22 0.41
CA LEU A 88 9.32 -7.05 0.36
C LEU A 88 9.29 -7.92 -0.91
N PHE A 89 9.57 -7.34 -2.08
CA PHE A 89 9.52 -8.01 -3.37
C PHE A 89 10.69 -8.97 -3.62
N ASN A 90 11.72 -8.99 -2.78
CA ASN A 90 12.72 -10.07 -2.77
C ASN A 90 12.11 -11.43 -2.34
N TYR A 91 10.98 -11.40 -1.62
CA TYR A 91 10.31 -12.59 -1.10
C TYR A 91 8.92 -12.82 -1.73
N LEU A 92 8.48 -11.93 -2.62
CA LEU A 92 7.20 -12.04 -3.32
C LEU A 92 7.43 -12.33 -4.81
N PRO A 93 6.40 -12.85 -5.51
CA PRO A 93 6.37 -12.80 -6.97
C PRO A 93 6.50 -11.36 -7.49
N PRO A 94 7.00 -11.17 -8.72
CA PRO A 94 7.06 -9.85 -9.35
C PRO A 94 5.70 -9.13 -9.31
N PRO A 95 5.66 -7.79 -9.19
CA PRO A 95 4.41 -7.03 -9.14
C PRO A 95 3.44 -7.36 -10.29
N ARG A 96 3.99 -7.67 -11.47
CA ARG A 96 3.24 -8.10 -12.66
C ARG A 96 2.45 -9.38 -12.41
N ASP A 97 3.05 -10.37 -11.77
CA ASP A 97 2.39 -11.65 -11.54
C ASP A 97 1.27 -11.51 -10.51
N LEU A 98 1.47 -10.65 -9.50
CA LEU A 98 0.44 -10.32 -8.51
C LEU A 98 -0.72 -9.54 -9.16
N PHE A 99 -0.43 -8.60 -10.07
CA PHE A 99 -1.43 -7.90 -10.87
C PHE A 99 -2.26 -8.88 -11.72
N GLU A 100 -1.61 -9.79 -12.45
CA GLU A 100 -2.28 -10.82 -13.25
C GLU A 100 -3.12 -11.77 -12.39
N GLN A 101 -2.64 -12.10 -11.19
CA GLN A 101 -3.41 -12.89 -10.24
C GLN A 101 -4.64 -12.14 -9.73
N ALA A 102 -4.53 -10.83 -9.45
CA ALA A 102 -5.67 -10.00 -9.05
C ALA A 102 -6.72 -9.92 -10.17
N LEU A 103 -6.30 -9.81 -11.44
CA LEU A 103 -7.21 -9.84 -12.59
C LEU A 103 -7.91 -11.19 -12.78
N ARG A 104 -7.17 -12.30 -12.68
CA ARG A 104 -7.76 -13.66 -12.77
C ARG A 104 -8.76 -13.92 -11.65
N LEU A 105 -8.46 -13.38 -10.48
CA LEU A 105 -9.36 -13.36 -9.35
C LEU A 105 -10.37 -12.24 -9.43
N ASP A 106 -10.56 -11.52 -10.54
CA ASP A 106 -11.60 -10.48 -10.64
C ASP A 106 -11.64 -9.48 -9.46
N SER A 107 -10.46 -9.12 -8.95
CA SER A 107 -10.29 -8.17 -7.84
C SER A 107 -9.78 -6.86 -8.42
N LEU A 108 -10.64 -6.17 -9.17
CA LEU A 108 -10.22 -5.03 -9.99
C LEU A 108 -9.61 -3.89 -9.16
N LYS A 109 -10.17 -3.60 -7.97
CA LYS A 109 -9.62 -2.59 -7.05
C LYS A 109 -8.21 -2.94 -6.56
N THR A 110 -7.97 -4.21 -6.25
CA THR A 110 -6.63 -4.71 -5.89
C THR A 110 -5.68 -4.61 -7.08
N ALA A 111 -6.15 -4.94 -8.29
CA ALA A 111 -5.37 -4.80 -9.51
C ALA A 111 -4.97 -3.33 -9.78
N VAL A 112 -5.87 -2.35 -9.53
CA VAL A 112 -5.51 -0.92 -9.59
C VAL A 112 -4.38 -0.58 -8.62
N GLY A 113 -4.44 -1.11 -7.39
CA GLY A 113 -3.37 -0.90 -6.42
C GLY A 113 -2.01 -1.39 -6.95
N TYR A 114 -1.98 -2.54 -7.63
CA TYR A 114 -0.76 -3.07 -8.23
C TYR A 114 -0.29 -2.31 -9.48
N LEU A 115 -1.15 -1.55 -10.18
CA LEU A 115 -0.69 -0.65 -11.24
C LEU A 115 0.25 0.43 -10.70
N LEU A 116 -0.01 0.94 -9.49
CA LEU A 116 0.87 1.92 -8.84
C LEU A 116 2.23 1.30 -8.50
N VAL A 117 2.22 0.05 -8.06
CA VAL A 117 3.44 -0.70 -7.77
C VAL A 117 4.21 -0.93 -9.07
N LEU A 118 3.56 -1.43 -10.12
CA LEU A 118 4.16 -1.63 -11.44
C LEU A 118 4.82 -0.35 -11.96
N GLN A 119 4.12 0.78 -11.91
CA GLN A 119 4.64 2.07 -12.35
C GLN A 119 5.93 2.45 -11.62
N ALA A 120 6.05 2.12 -10.33
CA ALA A 120 7.23 2.45 -9.54
C ALA A 120 8.44 1.53 -9.80
N PHE A 121 8.20 0.34 -10.34
CA PHE A 121 9.25 -0.60 -10.75
C PHE A 121 9.61 -0.50 -12.24
N GLU A 122 8.76 0.11 -13.08
CA GLU A 122 9.06 0.33 -14.51
C GLU A 122 10.35 1.12 -14.74
N ASP A 123 10.73 2.01 -13.82
CA ASP A 123 11.98 2.79 -13.90
C ASP A 123 13.25 1.94 -13.71
N ASP A 124 13.14 0.74 -13.11
CA ASP A 124 14.29 -0.12 -12.75
C ASP A 124 14.50 -1.26 -13.77
N ASP A 125 13.42 -1.76 -14.41
CA ASP A 125 13.44 -3.08 -15.08
C ASP A 125 13.32 -3.07 -16.62
N GLY A 126 13.33 -1.91 -17.29
CA GLY A 126 13.42 -1.85 -18.76
C GLY A 126 12.32 -2.64 -19.49
N HIS A 127 11.10 -2.66 -18.92
CA HIS A 127 10.02 -3.55 -19.34
C HIS A 127 9.56 -3.33 -20.80
N GLU A 128 9.16 -4.45 -21.41
CA GLU A 128 8.81 -4.60 -22.83
C GLU A 128 7.41 -4.08 -23.20
N ALA A 129 6.52 -3.89 -22.21
CA ALA A 129 5.15 -3.40 -22.41
C ALA A 129 4.88 -2.17 -21.54
N PRO A 130 4.37 -1.06 -22.12
CA PRO A 130 4.09 0.16 -21.38
C PRO A 130 2.93 -0.04 -20.40
N ILE A 131 2.98 0.62 -19.24
CA ILE A 131 1.87 0.70 -18.26
C ILE A 131 0.50 0.93 -18.89
N GLU A 132 0.46 1.67 -20.01
CA GLU A 132 -0.73 1.89 -20.84
C GLU A 132 -1.49 0.60 -21.13
N ASP A 133 -0.80 -0.47 -21.52
CA ASP A 133 -1.42 -1.72 -21.94
C ASP A 133 -2.12 -2.41 -20.77
N TYR A 134 -1.53 -2.38 -19.58
CA TYR A 134 -2.14 -2.92 -18.36
C TYR A 134 -3.38 -2.12 -17.95
N VAL A 135 -3.32 -0.79 -18.03
CA VAL A 135 -4.44 0.09 -17.72
C VAL A 135 -5.59 -0.10 -18.72
N VAL A 136 -5.29 -0.19 -20.02
CA VAL A 136 -6.28 -0.45 -21.08
C VAL A 136 -7.00 -1.76 -20.81
N ARG A 137 -6.26 -2.83 -20.50
CA ARG A 137 -6.85 -4.14 -20.23
C ARG A 137 -7.77 -4.11 -19.01
N LEU A 138 -7.37 -3.40 -17.95
CA LEU A 138 -8.20 -3.22 -16.77
C LEU A 138 -9.45 -2.36 -17.05
N LEU A 139 -9.34 -1.32 -17.88
CA LEU A 139 -10.45 -0.48 -18.30
C LEU A 139 -11.50 -1.25 -19.13
N VAL A 140 -11.04 -2.14 -20.02
CA VAL A 140 -11.93 -3.06 -20.75
C VAL A 140 -12.69 -3.97 -19.78
N LEU A 141 -11.99 -4.60 -18.83
CA LEU A 141 -12.63 -5.49 -17.86
C LEU A 141 -13.61 -4.75 -16.95
N ALA A 142 -13.24 -3.56 -16.46
CA ALA A 142 -14.09 -2.72 -15.62
C ALA A 142 -15.36 -2.28 -16.35
N SER A 143 -15.25 -1.86 -17.61
CA SER A 143 -16.40 -1.43 -18.41
C SER A 143 -17.37 -2.56 -18.72
N GLN A 144 -16.87 -3.77 -19.02
CA GLN A 144 -17.70 -4.96 -19.23
C GLN A 144 -18.52 -5.34 -17.97
N LYS A 145 -18.02 -4.98 -16.79
CA LYS A 145 -18.67 -5.22 -15.50
C LYS A 145 -19.57 -4.08 -15.03
N GLY A 146 -19.58 -2.95 -15.75
CA GLY A 146 -20.32 -1.75 -15.36
C GLY A 146 -19.71 -1.02 -14.16
N GLU A 147 -18.44 -1.25 -13.84
CA GLU A 147 -17.70 -0.58 -12.76
C GLU A 147 -17.25 0.82 -13.23
N TRP A 148 -18.21 1.71 -13.48
CA TRP A 148 -17.94 3.03 -14.07
C TRP A 148 -17.13 3.95 -13.16
N GLU A 149 -17.25 3.82 -11.84
CA GLU A 149 -16.40 4.55 -10.88
C GLU A 149 -14.93 4.18 -11.06
N LEU A 150 -14.65 2.88 -11.19
CA LEU A 150 -13.31 2.37 -11.46
C LEU A 150 -12.79 2.83 -12.82
N CYS A 151 -13.64 2.83 -13.85
CA CYS A 151 -13.30 3.35 -15.17
C CYS A 151 -12.90 4.83 -15.09
N ALA A 152 -13.61 5.63 -14.31
CA ALA A 152 -13.28 7.05 -14.09
C ALA A 152 -11.97 7.21 -13.32
N GLU A 153 -11.69 6.36 -12.32
CA GLU A 153 -10.41 6.34 -11.62
C GLU A 153 -9.24 6.02 -12.57
N LEU A 154 -9.40 5.01 -13.43
CA LEU A 154 -8.42 4.65 -14.43
C LEU A 154 -8.20 5.75 -15.47
N ALA A 155 -9.25 6.44 -15.88
CA ALA A 155 -9.12 7.58 -16.78
C ALA A 155 -8.32 8.73 -16.15
N ARG A 156 -8.56 9.03 -14.86
CA ARG A 156 -7.78 10.03 -14.11
C ARG A 156 -6.32 9.59 -13.96
N PHE A 157 -6.08 8.30 -13.74
CA PHE A 157 -4.73 7.74 -13.68
C PHE A 157 -3.97 7.96 -14.99
N LEU A 158 -4.58 7.67 -16.15
CA LEU A 158 -3.96 7.91 -17.46
C LEU A 158 -3.66 9.39 -17.72
N ILE A 159 -4.55 10.30 -17.31
CA ILE A 159 -4.31 11.76 -17.44
C ILE A 159 -3.17 12.20 -16.52
N ALA A 160 -3.02 11.59 -15.34
CA ALA A 160 -1.94 11.90 -14.42
C ALA A 160 -0.57 11.41 -14.95
N LEU A 161 -0.54 10.28 -15.66
CA LEU A 161 0.67 9.79 -16.34
C LEU A 161 1.04 10.64 -17.57
N ASP A 162 0.02 11.06 -18.33
CA ASP A 162 0.19 11.86 -19.54
C ASP A 162 -0.76 13.06 -19.53
N GLY A 163 -0.22 14.22 -19.12
CA GLY A 163 -0.97 15.48 -19.07
C GLY A 163 -1.46 16.00 -20.42
N SER A 164 -0.99 15.43 -21.55
CA SER A 164 -1.56 15.73 -22.87
C SER A 164 -2.90 15.03 -23.12
N GLY A 165 -3.19 13.95 -22.38
CA GLY A 165 -4.38 13.13 -22.52
C GLY A 165 -4.36 12.18 -23.72
N GLU A 166 -3.27 12.11 -24.48
CA GLU A 166 -3.15 11.22 -25.64
C GLU A 166 -3.19 9.75 -25.23
N MET A 167 -2.59 9.40 -24.09
CA MET A 167 -2.65 8.06 -23.51
C MET A 167 -4.09 7.61 -23.22
N LEU A 168 -4.92 8.51 -22.65
CA LEU A 168 -6.33 8.24 -22.42
C LEU A 168 -7.11 8.09 -23.73
N ARG A 169 -6.84 8.94 -24.73
CA ARG A 169 -7.50 8.85 -26.04
C ARG A 169 -7.20 7.52 -26.72
N ARG A 170 -5.93 7.11 -26.75
CA ARG A 170 -5.53 5.79 -27.26
C ARG A 170 -6.18 4.66 -26.49
N ALA A 171 -6.24 4.76 -25.16
CA ALA A 171 -6.88 3.76 -24.33
C ALA A 171 -8.38 3.61 -24.65
N ILE A 172 -9.11 4.72 -24.74
CA ILE A 172 -10.54 4.73 -25.07
C ILE A 172 -10.77 4.16 -26.47
N ASP A 173 -9.98 4.56 -27.47
CA ASP A 173 -10.09 4.05 -28.83
C ASP A 173 -9.82 2.54 -28.89
N ARG A 174 -8.85 2.03 -28.10
CA ARG A 174 -8.58 0.58 -27.97
C ARG A 174 -9.67 -0.19 -27.25
N THR A 175 -10.34 0.43 -26.26
CA THR A 175 -11.43 -0.22 -25.51
C THR A 175 -12.74 -0.30 -26.28
N GLY A 176 -12.91 0.47 -27.37
CA GLY A 176 -14.14 0.50 -28.14
C GLY A 176 -15.33 1.16 -27.41
N LEU A 177 -15.10 1.78 -26.24
CA LEU A 177 -16.13 2.46 -25.44
C LEU A 177 -16.88 3.56 -26.20
N ARG A 178 -16.24 4.12 -27.22
CA ARG A 178 -16.81 5.17 -28.08
C ARG A 178 -17.94 4.68 -28.99
N ASN A 179 -18.10 3.36 -29.15
CA ASN A 179 -19.07 2.77 -30.09
C ASN A 179 -20.28 2.09 -29.39
N GLY A 180 -20.43 2.26 -28.08
CA GLY A 180 -21.53 1.72 -27.28
C GLY A 180 -22.84 2.50 -27.39
N GLY A 181 -23.51 2.42 -28.56
CA GLY A 181 -24.98 2.43 -28.69
C GLY A 181 -25.80 3.59 -28.12
N LEU A 182 -25.79 4.75 -28.79
CA LEU A 182 -26.99 5.58 -28.97
C LEU A 182 -27.41 5.49 -30.45
N PRO A 183 -28.65 5.08 -30.79
CA PRO A 183 -29.06 5.04 -32.18
C PRO A 183 -29.34 6.46 -32.69
N GLY A 184 -28.49 6.93 -33.59
CA GLY A 184 -28.84 7.92 -34.61
C GLY A 184 -28.71 9.39 -34.20
N ALA A 185 -27.60 10.01 -34.58
CA ALA A 185 -27.59 11.31 -35.25
C ALA A 185 -26.20 11.54 -35.83
N GLY A 186 -26.07 11.37 -37.15
CA GLY A 186 -24.88 11.81 -37.86
C GLY A 186 -24.75 13.33 -37.75
N LEU A 187 -23.69 13.81 -37.12
CA LEU A 187 -23.32 15.21 -37.14
C LEU A 187 -21.83 15.31 -37.46
N ASN A 188 -21.55 15.66 -38.72
CA ASN A 188 -20.31 16.33 -39.10
C ASN A 188 -20.13 17.58 -38.24
N GLY A 189 -18.98 17.73 -37.59
CA GLY A 189 -18.68 18.89 -36.75
C GLY A 189 -17.19 19.13 -36.64
N SER A 190 -16.71 20.07 -37.47
CA SER A 190 -15.36 20.63 -37.44
C SER A 190 -15.06 21.31 -36.09
N GLY A 191 -13.77 21.49 -35.82
CA GLY A 191 -13.19 21.72 -34.50
C GLY A 191 -13.70 22.92 -33.70
N THR A 192 -13.42 22.91 -32.39
CA THR A 192 -12.99 24.10 -31.66
C THR A 192 -12.12 23.75 -30.46
N SER A 193 -11.09 24.57 -30.33
CA SER A 193 -10.21 24.77 -29.18
C SER A 193 -10.98 25.01 -27.88
N MET A 194 -10.57 24.37 -26.79
CA MET A 194 -10.82 24.87 -25.44
C MET A 194 -9.50 24.98 -24.68
N LYS A 195 -9.11 26.24 -24.44
CA LYS A 195 -8.11 26.66 -23.47
C LYS A 195 -8.65 26.47 -22.06
N GLY A 196 -7.79 25.97 -21.18
CA GLY A 196 -7.62 26.47 -19.82
C GLY A 196 -8.75 26.23 -18.83
N LEU A 197 -8.60 25.17 -18.03
CA LEU A 197 -9.03 25.20 -16.63
C LEU A 197 -7.84 24.78 -15.77
N GLY A 198 -7.17 25.79 -15.21
CA GLY A 198 -6.21 25.61 -14.13
C GLY A 198 -6.93 25.06 -12.91
N LEU A 199 -6.84 23.76 -12.71
CA LEU A 199 -7.21 23.08 -11.49
C LEU A 199 -6.02 22.20 -11.11
N ALA A 200 -5.15 22.75 -10.27
CA ALA A 200 -4.21 21.94 -9.50
C ALA A 200 -5.06 21.09 -8.54
N ILE A 201 -5.48 19.92 -9.02
CA ILE A 201 -6.10 18.88 -8.20
C ILE A 201 -5.04 17.79 -8.08
N THR A 202 -4.32 17.84 -6.97
CA THR A 202 -3.67 16.64 -6.46
C THR A 202 -4.76 15.59 -6.27
N PRO A 203 -4.62 14.34 -6.74
CA PRO A 203 -5.58 13.32 -6.40
C PRO A 203 -5.55 13.17 -4.87
N SER A 204 -6.68 13.38 -4.21
CA SER A 204 -6.83 13.09 -2.78
C SER A 204 -7.15 11.61 -2.65
N TRP A 205 -6.12 10.79 -2.48
CA TRP A 205 -6.21 9.36 -2.18
C TRP A 205 -6.43 9.10 -0.67
N SER A 206 -6.68 10.15 0.11
CA SER A 206 -6.80 10.11 1.58
C SER A 206 -8.15 9.59 2.09
N SER A 207 -9.16 9.42 1.24
CA SER A 207 -10.52 9.09 1.70
C SER A 207 -10.75 7.62 2.07
N LEU A 208 -9.72 6.76 2.03
CA LEU A 208 -9.80 5.37 2.51
C LEU A 208 -9.04 5.16 3.82
N SER A 209 -8.77 6.21 4.59
CA SER A 209 -8.15 6.07 5.91
C SER A 209 -8.71 7.09 6.91
N ALA A 210 -9.91 6.82 7.41
CA ALA A 210 -10.35 7.38 8.68
C ALA A 210 -10.12 6.34 9.78
N ALA A 211 -8.91 6.29 10.32
CA ALA A 211 -8.65 5.69 11.62
C ALA A 211 -8.16 6.80 12.55
N SER A 212 -9.04 7.14 13.50
CA SER A 212 -8.86 8.13 14.54
C SER A 212 -7.55 7.90 15.30
N SER A 213 -6.68 8.91 15.38
CA SER A 213 -5.53 8.86 16.29
C SER A 213 -6.03 8.88 17.74
N ILE A 214 -5.98 7.75 18.43
CA ILE A 214 -6.17 7.70 19.87
C ILE A 214 -4.82 8.03 20.50
N SER A 215 -4.61 9.30 20.84
CA SER A 215 -3.53 9.74 21.72
C SER A 215 -3.81 9.27 23.15
N PRO A 216 -2.87 8.64 23.88
CA PRO A 216 -3.00 8.44 25.30
C PRO A 216 -2.65 9.76 26.02
N ARG A 217 -3.60 10.32 26.77
CA ARG A 217 -3.35 11.40 27.74
C ARG A 217 -3.73 10.89 29.13
N GLN A 218 -2.75 10.77 30.02
CA GLN A 218 -2.65 11.53 31.28
C GLN A 218 -1.83 10.79 32.33
N SER A 219 -0.77 11.44 32.82
CA SER A 219 -0.43 11.38 34.24
C SER A 219 -0.36 12.81 34.77
N ILE A 220 -1.22 13.07 35.75
CA ILE A 220 -1.42 14.30 36.49
C ILE A 220 -0.21 14.52 37.41
N SER A 221 0.43 15.68 37.34
CA SER A 221 1.27 16.20 38.43
C SER A 221 0.80 17.61 38.77
N ARG A 222 0.07 17.70 39.89
CA ARG A 222 -0.35 18.94 40.54
C ARG A 222 0.88 19.69 41.06
N GLN A 223 0.93 20.98 40.72
CA GLN A 223 1.82 21.97 41.31
C GLN A 223 1.23 22.47 42.63
N GLY A 224 2.08 22.71 43.64
CA GLY A 224 1.68 23.26 44.93
C GLY A 224 2.88 23.54 45.83
N SER A 225 3.48 24.71 45.63
CA SER A 225 4.50 25.40 46.43
C SER A 225 4.17 25.51 47.92
N ASN A 226 5.15 25.37 48.83
CA ASN A 226 5.90 26.49 49.46
C ASN A 226 6.62 26.13 50.78
N THR A 227 7.77 26.77 50.97
CA THR A 227 8.36 27.33 52.21
C THR A 227 8.98 26.43 53.32
N SER A 228 10.32 26.49 53.36
CA SER A 228 11.16 27.02 54.45
C SER A 228 11.58 26.17 55.67
N ARG A 229 12.87 26.37 56.02
CA ARG A 229 13.58 26.26 57.33
C ARG A 229 14.25 24.93 57.72
N THR A 230 15.59 24.98 57.69
CA THR A 230 16.56 24.37 58.63
C THR A 230 16.27 24.81 60.09
N PRO A 231 16.77 24.16 61.17
CA PRO A 231 18.15 23.60 61.30
C PRO A 231 18.36 22.33 62.16
N ASP A 232 19.62 21.90 62.18
CA ASP A 232 20.40 21.15 63.19
C ASP A 232 19.87 19.86 63.82
N ARG A 233 20.68 18.78 63.78
CA ARG A 233 21.45 18.29 64.95
C ARG A 233 22.39 17.11 64.61
N MET A 234 23.57 17.19 65.22
CA MET A 234 24.69 16.25 65.24
C MET A 234 24.43 15.04 66.16
N ASP A 235 24.86 13.84 65.76
CA ASP A 235 25.53 12.79 66.58
C ASP A 235 25.90 11.63 65.63
N SER A 236 27.18 11.29 65.40
CA SER A 236 28.16 10.62 66.28
C SER A 236 28.16 9.09 66.13
N VAL A 237 29.32 8.64 65.63
CA VAL A 237 30.12 7.41 65.93
C VAL A 237 29.72 6.00 65.45
N ASP A 238 30.83 5.28 65.17
CA ASP A 238 31.13 3.85 65.17
C ASP A 238 30.80 3.01 63.92
N GLU A 239 31.59 2.04 63.48
CA GLU A 239 33.00 1.62 63.58
C GLU A 239 33.11 0.34 62.70
N VAL A 240 34.30 0.00 62.21
CA VAL A 240 34.74 -1.33 61.73
C VAL A 240 34.26 -1.88 60.37
N SER A 241 35.05 -1.67 59.31
CA SER A 241 35.91 -2.69 58.64
C SER A 241 36.53 -2.14 57.36
#